data_AF-K0RHS9-F1
#
_entry.id   AF-K0RHS9-F1
#
_cell.length_a   1.000
_cell.length_b   1.000
_cell.length_c   1.000
_cell.angle_alpha   90.00
_cell.angle_beta   90.00
_cell.angle_gamma   90.00
#
_symmetry.space_group_name_H-M   'P 1'
#
loop_
_entity.id
_entity.type
_entity.pdbx_description
1 polymer ?
#
loop_
_entity_poly.entity_id
_entity_poly.type
_entity_poly.pdbx_seq_one_letter_code
_entity_poly.pdbx_strand_id
1 'polypeptide(L)'
;MSKPIDAVWATKDVAVVGACMMPVGYGIGDHRLFVVDFMLSTMVGDAPTRVVRPKARRLNTNVEGCAERYNKVLEESIRKHRLMEKMKKAHETKSKRKAAKLLNKLDMQSKELMAQAEKKCRRLKSGLIPFSPEAVVWI
;
A
#
# COMPACT_ATOMS: atom_id res chain seq x y z
N MET A 1 21.70 -39.45 -16.30
CA MET A 1 21.42 -38.55 -15.16
C MET A 1 21.35 -37.12 -15.67
N SER A 2 20.24 -36.41 -15.46
CA SER A 2 20.10 -35.01 -15.87
C SER A 2 20.91 -34.10 -14.95
N LYS A 3 21.70 -33.18 -15.52
CA LYS A 3 22.42 -32.17 -14.74
C LYS A 3 21.42 -31.15 -14.18
N PRO A 4 21.54 -30.71 -12.91
CA PRO A 4 20.75 -29.60 -12.41
C PRO A 4 21.13 -28.34 -13.21
N ILE A 5 20.12 -27.65 -13.74
CA ILE A 5 20.28 -26.40 -14.52
C ILE A 5 19.82 -25.16 -13.76
N ASP A 6 19.11 -25.36 -12.64
CA ASP A 6 18.59 -24.30 -11.77
C ASP A 6 19.33 -24.31 -10.43
N ALA A 7 19.67 -23.13 -9.94
CA ALA A 7 20.28 -22.94 -8.62
C ALA A 7 19.97 -21.56 -8.06
N VAL A 8 20.11 -21.42 -6.74
CA VAL A 8 19.96 -20.16 -6.00
C VAL A 8 21.30 -19.84 -5.34
N TRP A 9 21.82 -18.63 -5.56
CA TRP A 9 23.05 -18.15 -4.95
C TRP A 9 22.76 -17.02 -3.97
N ALA A 10 23.42 -17.03 -2.81
CA ALA A 10 23.33 -16.00 -1.79
C ALA A 10 24.72 -15.45 -1.46
N THR A 11 24.78 -14.19 -1.01
CA THR A 11 26.01 -13.58 -0.47
C THR A 11 26.32 -14.17 0.91
N LYS A 12 27.59 -14.08 1.34
CA LYS A 12 28.04 -14.63 2.64
C LYS A 12 27.32 -13.99 3.84
N ASP A 13 26.82 -12.76 3.66
CA ASP A 13 26.17 -11.98 4.71
C ASP A 13 24.69 -12.33 4.89
N VAL A 14 24.11 -13.15 4.00
CA VAL A 14 22.71 -13.59 4.06
C VAL A 14 22.68 -15.03 4.58
N ALA A 15 22.10 -15.25 5.75
CA ALA A 15 21.98 -16.58 6.32
C ALA A 15 20.81 -17.34 5.68
N VAL A 16 21.12 -18.44 5.01
CA VAL A 16 20.15 -19.44 4.52
C VAL A 16 19.90 -20.45 5.65
N VAL A 17 18.67 -20.50 6.14
CA VAL A 17 18.27 -21.35 7.28
C VAL A 17 17.71 -22.69 6.80
N GLY A 18 17.13 -22.71 5.61
CA GLY A 18 16.54 -23.89 5.02
C GLY A 18 16.48 -23.79 3.50
N ALA A 19 16.51 -24.94 2.83
CA ALA A 19 16.26 -25.03 1.40
C ALA A 19 15.64 -26.40 1.09
N CYS A 20 14.60 -26.41 0.27
CA CYS A 20 14.05 -27.63 -0.30
C CYS A 20 13.67 -27.45 -1.76
N MET A 21 13.67 -28.56 -2.48
CA MET A 21 13.24 -28.64 -3.87
C MET A 21 11.93 -29.41 -3.91
N MET A 22 10.89 -28.77 -4.43
CA MET A 22 9.58 -29.37 -4.52
C MET A 22 9.53 -30.38 -5.68
N PRO A 23 8.65 -31.39 -5.60
CA PRO A 23 8.35 -32.27 -6.72
C PRO A 23 7.88 -31.50 -7.95
N VAL A 24 8.02 -32.13 -9.12
CA VAL A 24 7.50 -31.59 -10.39
C VAL A 24 5.98 -31.38 -10.28
N GLY A 25 5.47 -30.25 -10.78
CA GLY A 25 4.05 -29.90 -10.74
C GLY A 25 3.59 -29.09 -9.52
N TYR A 26 4.46 -28.83 -8.55
CA TYR A 26 4.14 -27.99 -7.38
C TYR A 26 4.36 -26.49 -7.62
N GLY A 27 5.16 -26.14 -8.64
CA GLY A 27 5.45 -24.76 -9.05
C GLY A 27 4.70 -24.34 -10.30
N ILE A 28 5.00 -23.12 -10.77
CA ILE A 28 4.53 -22.64 -12.08
C ILE A 28 5.55 -23.06 -13.13
N GLY A 29 5.17 -23.97 -14.02
CA GLY A 29 6.02 -24.46 -15.12
C GLY A 29 6.44 -25.92 -14.98
N ASP A 30 7.32 -26.35 -15.89
CA ASP A 30 7.90 -27.70 -15.98
C ASP A 30 9.20 -27.87 -15.17
N HIS A 31 9.73 -26.78 -14.61
CA HIS A 31 10.86 -26.78 -13.69
C HIS A 31 10.42 -27.08 -12.25
N ARG A 32 11.37 -27.51 -11.43
CA ARG A 32 11.14 -27.74 -9.99
C ARG A 32 11.18 -26.41 -9.23
N LEU A 33 10.26 -26.23 -8.30
CA LEU A 33 10.23 -25.06 -7.43
C LEU A 33 11.24 -25.23 -6.27
N PHE A 34 12.02 -24.20 -6.01
CA PHE A 34 12.84 -24.10 -4.81
C PHE A 34 12.12 -23.28 -3.75
N VAL A 35 12.10 -23.77 -2.52
CA VAL A 35 11.71 -23.00 -1.34
C VAL A 35 12.97 -22.79 -0.53
N VAL A 36 13.34 -21.54 -0.30
CA VAL A 36 14.56 -21.16 0.42
C VAL A 36 14.19 -20.21 1.54
N ASP A 37 14.52 -20.61 2.77
CA ASP A 37 14.26 -19.83 3.97
C ASP A 37 15.50 -19.01 4.32
N PHE A 38 15.32 -17.69 4.39
CA PHE A 38 16.37 -16.75 4.76
C PHE A 38 16.13 -16.18 6.15
N MET A 39 17.21 -15.94 6.90
CA MET A 39 17.13 -15.32 8.21
C MET A 39 16.84 -13.81 8.07
N LEU A 40 15.69 -13.38 8.57
CA LEU A 40 15.23 -11.99 8.42
C LEU A 40 16.22 -10.95 8.99
N SER A 41 16.89 -11.26 10.11
CA SER A 41 17.90 -10.36 10.71
C SER A 41 19.08 -10.10 9.77
N THR A 42 19.51 -11.10 9.02
CA THR A 42 20.58 -10.92 8.02
C THR A 42 20.12 -10.21 6.75
N MET A 43 18.83 -10.24 6.45
CA MET A 43 18.27 -9.56 5.27
C MET A 43 17.86 -8.10 5.53
N VAL A 44 17.26 -7.82 6.69
CA VAL A 44 16.58 -6.54 7.00
C VAL A 44 17.08 -5.92 8.31
N GLY A 45 17.90 -6.64 9.09
CA GLY A 45 18.41 -6.20 10.40
C GLY A 45 17.57 -6.68 11.59
N ASP A 46 18.08 -6.49 12.81
CA ASP A 46 17.51 -7.02 14.06
C ASP A 46 16.23 -6.32 14.55
N ALA A 47 15.77 -5.28 13.87
CA ALA A 47 14.56 -4.54 14.23
C ALA A 47 13.85 -3.99 12.98
N PRO A 48 13.20 -4.86 12.16
CA PRO A 48 12.39 -4.37 11.07
C PRO A 48 11.32 -3.44 11.64
N THR A 49 11.25 -2.20 11.15
CA THR A 49 10.27 -1.22 11.60
C THR A 49 8.88 -1.81 11.51
N ARG A 50 8.23 -2.03 12.65
CA ARG A 50 6.86 -2.52 12.70
C ARG A 50 5.97 -1.50 12.00
N VAL A 51 5.36 -1.90 10.88
CA VAL A 51 4.38 -1.08 10.17
C VAL A 51 3.14 -0.97 11.06
N VAL A 52 3.09 0.08 11.90
CA VAL A 52 1.92 0.38 12.72
C VAL A 52 0.90 1.09 11.85
N ARG A 53 -0.25 0.45 11.66
CA ARG A 53 -1.39 1.13 11.03
C ARG A 53 -1.88 2.25 11.97
N PRO A 54 -2.10 3.48 11.49
CA PRO A 54 -2.64 4.53 12.34
C PRO A 54 -3.98 4.07 12.95
N LYS A 55 -4.06 4.07 14.28
CA LYS A 55 -5.17 3.49 15.07
C LYS A 55 -6.53 4.14 14.85
N ALA A 56 -6.59 5.32 14.22
CA ALA A 56 -7.84 6.01 13.93
C ALA A 56 -7.75 6.79 12.61
N ARG A 57 -7.96 6.08 11.49
CA ARG A 57 -8.27 6.73 10.21
C ARG A 57 -9.65 7.38 10.32
N ARG A 58 -9.79 8.61 9.83
CA ARG A 58 -11.11 9.29 9.84
C ARG A 58 -12.07 8.63 8.87
N LEU A 59 -11.54 8.12 7.76
CA LEU A 59 -12.27 7.31 6.82
C LEU A 59 -12.46 5.90 7.40
N ASN A 60 -13.71 5.57 7.73
CA ASN A 60 -14.10 4.25 8.20
C ASN A 60 -15.38 3.81 7.47
N THR A 61 -15.29 2.70 6.75
CA THR A 61 -16.40 2.15 5.95
C THR A 61 -17.51 1.53 6.79
N ASN A 62 -17.24 1.23 8.07
CA ASN A 62 -18.25 0.72 9.00
C ASN A 62 -19.13 1.83 9.58
N VAL A 63 -18.77 3.11 9.35
CA VAL A 63 -19.54 4.26 9.83
C VAL A 63 -20.44 4.74 8.70
N GLU A 64 -21.74 4.73 8.95
CA GLU A 64 -22.76 5.14 7.98
C GLU A 64 -22.50 6.56 7.46
N GLY A 65 -22.59 6.75 6.14
CA GLY A 65 -22.37 8.03 5.46
C GLY A 65 -20.93 8.56 5.45
N CYS A 66 -19.96 7.92 6.13
CA CYS A 66 -18.57 8.38 6.14
C CYS A 66 -17.90 8.22 4.77
N ALA A 67 -18.04 7.04 4.15
CA ALA A 67 -17.51 6.75 2.82
C ALA A 67 -18.15 7.65 1.74
N GLU A 68 -19.47 7.89 1.82
CA GLU A 68 -20.19 8.76 0.89
C GLU A 68 -19.70 10.21 0.97
N ARG A 69 -19.53 10.76 2.19
CA ARG A 69 -18.97 12.10 2.39
C ARG A 69 -17.53 12.21 1.87
N TYR A 70 -16.72 11.17 2.08
CA TYR A 70 -15.37 11.12 1.54
C TYR A 70 -15.39 11.18 0.01
N ASN A 71 -16.19 10.34 -0.64
CA ASN A 71 -16.32 10.30 -2.10
C ASN A 71 -16.80 11.63 -2.65
N LYS A 72 -17.83 12.24 -2.04
CA LYS A 72 -18.35 13.56 -2.44
C LYS A 72 -17.26 14.64 -2.41
N VAL A 73 -16.53 14.75 -1.30
CA VAL A 73 -15.45 15.74 -1.16
C VAL A 73 -14.31 15.48 -2.14
N LEU A 74 -13.96 14.21 -2.35
CA LEU A 74 -12.91 13.83 -3.29
C LEU A 74 -13.30 14.13 -4.73
N GLU A 75 -14.52 13.79 -5.15
CA GLU A 75 -15.05 14.08 -6.49
C GLU A 75 -15.11 15.58 -6.78
N GLU A 76 -15.62 16.37 -5.84
CA GLU A 76 -15.62 17.84 -5.95
C GLU A 76 -14.19 18.39 -6.12
N SER A 77 -13.24 17.84 -5.37
CA SER A 77 -11.84 18.25 -5.44
C SER A 77 -11.18 17.83 -6.77
N ILE A 78 -11.44 16.60 -7.24
CA ILE A 78 -10.96 16.09 -8.54
C ILE A 78 -11.46 16.97 -9.68
N ARG A 79 -12.76 17.34 -9.67
CA ARG A 79 -13.35 18.24 -10.66
C ARG A 79 -12.74 19.63 -10.58
N LYS A 80 -12.66 20.22 -9.38
CA LYS A 80 -12.07 21.56 -9.17
C LYS A 80 -10.62 21.65 -9.66
N HIS A 81 -9.83 20.61 -9.44
CA HIS A 81 -8.42 20.57 -9.83
C HIS A 81 -8.16 20.01 -11.24
N ARG A 82 -9.22 19.63 -11.96
CA ARG A 82 -9.21 19.10 -13.35
C ARG A 82 -8.20 17.98 -13.55
N LEU A 83 -8.14 17.04 -12.61
CA LEU A 83 -7.15 15.95 -12.64
C LEU A 83 -7.27 15.10 -13.91
N MET A 84 -8.49 14.82 -14.39
CA MET A 84 -8.73 14.06 -15.62
C MET A 84 -8.14 14.75 -16.85
N GLU A 85 -8.33 16.07 -16.98
CA GLU A 85 -7.75 16.84 -18.09
C GLU A 85 -6.21 16.81 -18.06
N LYS A 86 -5.62 16.95 -16.87
CA LYS A 86 -4.17 16.90 -16.72
C LYS A 86 -3.60 15.51 -17.01
N MET A 87 -4.33 14.45 -16.64
CA MET A 87 -3.97 13.07 -16.94
C MET A 87 -4.00 12.83 -18.46
N LYS A 88 -5.01 13.34 -19.16
CA LYS A 88 -5.08 13.31 -20.63
C LYS A 88 -3.87 14.00 -21.27
N LYS A 89 -3.52 15.21 -20.80
CA LYS A 89 -2.33 15.94 -21.28
C LYS A 89 -1.02 15.16 -21.04
N ALA A 90 -0.91 14.48 -19.90
CA ALA A 90 0.26 13.65 -19.61
C ALA A 90 0.34 12.44 -20.56
N HIS A 91 -0.81 11.86 -20.93
CA HIS A 91 -0.90 10.76 -21.89
C HIS A 91 -0.56 11.18 -23.33
N GLU A 92 -0.99 12.37 -23.75
CA GLU A 92 -0.69 12.94 -25.08
C GLU A 92 0.79 13.34 -25.25
N THR A 93 1.58 13.31 -24.18
CA THR A 93 2.99 13.70 -24.21
C THR A 93 3.85 12.63 -24.90
N LYS A 94 4.47 12.99 -26.02
CA LYS A 94 5.33 12.07 -26.83
C LYS A 94 6.57 11.53 -26.10
N SER A 95 7.08 12.26 -25.11
CA SER A 95 8.29 11.86 -24.37
C SER A 95 7.91 11.08 -23.10
N LYS A 96 8.33 9.81 -23.04
CA LYS A 96 8.12 8.93 -21.86
C LYS A 96 8.64 9.57 -20.57
N ARG A 97 9.81 10.22 -20.60
CA ARG A 97 10.39 10.89 -19.42
C ARG A 97 9.54 12.06 -18.94
N LYS A 98 8.98 12.86 -19.86
CA LYS A 98 8.10 13.99 -19.51
C LYS A 98 6.75 13.48 -18.99
N ALA A 99 6.18 12.46 -19.63
CA ALA A 99 4.95 11.81 -19.19
C ALA A 99 5.09 11.27 -17.75
N ALA A 100 6.17 10.54 -17.45
CA ALA A 100 6.45 10.03 -16.10
C ALA A 100 6.53 11.14 -15.05
N LYS A 101 7.22 12.25 -15.34
CA LYS A 101 7.28 13.41 -14.42
C LYS A 101 5.90 14.02 -14.16
N LEU A 102 5.08 14.15 -15.20
CA LEU A 102 3.72 14.68 -15.08
C LEU A 102 2.82 13.75 -14.27
N LEU A 103 2.89 12.44 -14.52
CA LEU A 103 2.13 11.44 -13.78
C LEU A 103 2.53 11.40 -12.30
N ASN A 104 3.83 11.46 -11.97
CA ASN A 104 4.27 11.53 -10.58
C ASN A 104 3.75 12.79 -9.87
N LYS A 105 3.73 13.94 -10.56
CA LYS A 105 3.16 15.18 -10.01
C LYS A 105 1.66 15.06 -9.80
N LEU A 106 0.95 14.38 -10.70
CA LEU A 106 -0.49 14.13 -10.57
C LEU A 106 -0.81 13.15 -9.45
N ASP A 107 0.01 12.11 -9.27
CA ASP A 107 -0.12 11.16 -8.16
C ASP A 107 0.04 11.87 -6.81
N MET A 108 1.04 12.74 -6.67
CA MET A 108 1.22 13.56 -5.47
C MET A 108 0.01 14.46 -5.23
N GLN A 109 -0.51 15.12 -6.26
CA GLN A 109 -1.70 15.95 -6.14
C GLN A 109 -2.93 15.12 -5.72
N SER A 110 -3.15 13.95 -6.31
CA SER A 110 -4.23 13.04 -5.93
C SER A 110 -4.14 12.61 -4.47
N LYS A 111 -2.94 12.29 -3.97
CA LYS A 111 -2.70 11.96 -2.57
C LYS A 111 -3.09 13.09 -1.62
N GLU A 112 -2.74 14.33 -1.95
CA GLU A 112 -3.14 15.50 -1.17
C GLU A 112 -4.66 15.67 -1.10
N LEU A 113 -5.36 15.45 -2.23
CA LEU A 113 -6.83 15.52 -2.27
C LEU A 113 -7.47 14.40 -1.43
N MET A 114 -6.93 13.18 -1.50
CA MET A 114 -7.38 12.06 -0.67
C MET A 114 -7.21 12.38 0.83
N ALA A 115 -6.05 12.92 1.23
CA ALA A 115 -5.81 13.31 2.62
C ALA A 115 -6.75 14.45 3.07
N GLN A 116 -7.06 15.41 2.20
CA GLN A 116 -8.03 16.46 2.48
C GLN A 116 -9.45 15.90 2.64
N ALA A 117 -9.87 14.99 1.76
CA ALA A 117 -11.17 14.33 1.85
C ALA A 117 -11.30 13.52 3.14
N GLU A 118 -10.24 12.81 3.53
CA GLU A 118 -10.20 12.08 4.81
C GLU A 118 -10.33 13.03 6.01
N LYS A 119 -9.72 14.21 5.98
CA LYS A 119 -9.92 15.22 7.03
C LYS A 119 -11.37 15.72 7.14
N LYS A 120 -12.11 15.76 6.02
CA LYS A 120 -13.46 16.34 5.95
C LYS A 120 -14.60 15.31 6.10
N CYS A 121 -14.33 14.02 5.89
CA CYS A 121 -15.38 12.98 5.89
C CYS A 121 -16.06 12.78 7.25
N ARG A 122 -15.35 13.01 8.36
CA ARG A 122 -15.86 12.87 9.74
C ARG A 122 -15.07 13.76 10.71
N ARG A 123 -15.74 14.21 11.76
CA ARG A 123 -15.11 14.79 12.96
C ARG A 123 -14.93 13.68 14.00
N LEU A 124 -13.72 13.54 14.54
CA LEU A 124 -13.47 12.69 15.71
C LEU A 124 -13.80 13.52 16.95
N LYS A 125 -14.70 13.03 17.81
CA LYS A 125 -15.01 13.69 19.07
C LYS A 125 -14.36 12.89 20.20
N SER A 126 -13.17 13.31 20.64
CA SER A 126 -12.56 12.74 21.84
C SER A 126 -13.14 13.45 23.06
N GLY A 127 -14.23 12.92 23.60
CA GLY A 127 -14.78 13.36 24.88
C GLY A 127 -14.95 12.15 25.78
N LEU A 128 -14.15 12.07 26.84
CA LEU A 128 -14.50 11.22 27.99
C LEU A 128 -15.79 11.80 28.57
N ILE A 129 -16.87 11.03 28.52
CA ILE A 129 -18.12 11.38 29.20
C ILE A 129 -18.04 10.74 30.58
N PRO A 130 -17.79 11.50 31.67
CA PRO A 130 -17.47 10.92 32.98
C PRO A 130 -18.57 10.04 33.55
N PHE A 131 -19.82 10.29 33.15
CA PHE A 131 -21.00 9.55 33.60
C PHE A 131 -21.43 8.42 32.64
N SER A 132 -20.77 8.24 31.48
CA SER A 132 -21.01 7.11 30.58
C SER A 132 -19.76 6.79 29.76
N PRO A 133 -18.85 5.96 30.31
CA PRO A 133 -17.67 5.47 29.61
C PRO A 133 -18.02 4.67 28.34
N GLU A 134 -19.18 4.02 28.31
CA GLU A 134 -19.64 3.18 27.19
C GLU A 134 -19.94 4.01 25.94
N ALA A 135 -20.41 5.25 26.12
CA ALA A 135 -20.69 6.16 25.02
C ALA A 135 -19.43 6.50 24.20
N VAL A 136 -18.22 6.41 24.81
CA VAL A 136 -16.92 6.69 24.18
C VAL A 136 -16.65 5.78 22.98
N VAL A 137 -17.24 4.58 22.94
CA VAL A 137 -17.10 3.63 21.81
C VAL A 137 -17.69 4.20 20.51
N TRP A 138 -18.65 5.11 20.60
CA TRP A 138 -19.46 5.59 19.47
C TRP A 138 -19.13 7.02 19.00
N ILE A 139 -18.16 7.70 19.63
CA ILE A 139 -17.78 9.11 19.36
C ILE A 139 -16.42 9.19 18.64
#